data_AF-A0A849QQ47-F1
#
_entry.id   AF-A0A849QQ47-F1
#
_cell.length_a   1.000
_cell.length_b   1.000
_cell.length_c   1.000
_cell.angle_alpha   90.00
_cell.angle_beta   90.00
_cell.angle_gamma   90.00
#
_symmetry.space_group_name_H-M   'P 1'
#
loop_
_entity.id
_entity.type
_entity.pdbx_description
1 polymer ?
#
loop_
_entity_poly.entity_id
_entity_poly.type
_entity_poly.pdbx_seq_one_letter_code
_entity_poly.pdbx_strand_id
1 'polypeptide(L)'
;MFDSYQSNTLHYDREKCINCGMCSTVCPHAVFAPGDKVAKLVDPISCMECGACQMNCPPGAITVESGVGCAYAMFYAAITGKEEPTCDTGGDPCC
;
A
#
# COMPACT_ATOMS: atom_id res chain seq x y z
N MET A 1 -19.19 -0.65 15.86
CA MET A 1 -17.86 -1.12 16.34
C MET A 1 -17.24 -2.16 15.40
N PHE A 2 -17.63 -2.30 14.11
CA PHE A 2 -17.27 -3.51 13.35
C PHE A 2 -16.73 -3.33 11.90
N ASP A 3 -16.40 -2.12 11.43
CA ASP A 3 -15.88 -1.96 10.04
C ASP A 3 -14.46 -1.40 9.92
N SER A 4 -13.72 -1.25 11.02
CA SER A 4 -12.33 -0.75 10.97
C SER A 4 -11.36 -1.68 10.22
N TYR A 5 -11.75 -2.94 9.97
CA TYR A 5 -10.95 -3.92 9.22
C TYR A 5 -11.33 -4.04 7.73
N GLN A 6 -12.35 -3.30 7.25
CA GLN A 6 -12.81 -3.42 5.85
C GLN A 6 -12.28 -2.31 4.91
N SER A 7 -11.64 -1.27 5.43
CA SER A 7 -11.08 -0.19 4.61
C SER A 7 -9.56 -0.26 4.55
N ASN A 8 -9.02 -0.32 3.34
CA ASN A 8 -7.61 -0.09 3.04
C ASN A 8 -7.49 0.90 1.86
N THR A 9 -6.27 1.37 1.64
CA THR A 9 -5.88 2.42 0.70
C THR A 9 -5.51 1.87 -0.68
N LEU A 10 -5.74 0.57 -0.93
CA LEU A 10 -5.41 -0.07 -2.21
C LEU A 10 -6.24 0.55 -3.34
N HIS A 11 -5.54 1.17 -4.27
CA HIS A 11 -6.09 1.70 -5.50
C HIS A 11 -5.42 1.02 -6.70
N TYR A 12 -6.26 0.59 -7.67
CA TYR A 12 -5.82 -0.13 -8.86
C TYR A 12 -6.42 0.50 -10.13
N ASP A 13 -5.55 1.10 -10.93
CA ASP A 13 -5.86 1.67 -12.24
C ASP A 13 -5.70 0.60 -13.34
N ARG A 14 -6.83 0.10 -13.83
CA ARG A 14 -6.86 -0.94 -14.86
C ARG A 14 -6.36 -0.45 -16.22
N GLU A 15 -6.45 0.83 -16.51
CA GLU A 15 -6.07 1.39 -17.81
C GLU A 15 -4.55 1.42 -17.99
N LYS A 16 -3.81 1.57 -16.88
CA LYS A 16 -2.34 1.50 -16.87
C LYS A 16 -1.79 0.07 -16.82
N CYS A 17 -2.63 -0.94 -16.55
CA CYS A 17 -2.16 -2.29 -16.35
C CYS A 17 -1.72 -2.96 -17.67
N ILE A 18 -0.45 -3.38 -17.74
CA ILE A 18 0.11 -4.10 -18.90
C ILE A 18 0.10 -5.63 -18.74
N ASN A 19 -0.61 -6.15 -17.73
CA ASN A 19 -0.70 -7.59 -17.41
C ASN A 19 0.65 -8.32 -17.23
N CYS A 20 1.66 -7.66 -16.65
CA CYS A 20 2.98 -8.27 -16.46
C CYS A 20 3.04 -9.38 -15.38
N GLY A 21 2.00 -9.52 -14.54
CA GLY A 21 1.90 -10.57 -13.52
C GLY A 21 2.65 -10.32 -12.21
N MET A 22 3.48 -9.28 -12.12
CA MET A 22 4.31 -9.00 -10.92
C MET A 22 3.49 -8.86 -9.64
N CYS A 23 2.33 -8.21 -9.69
CA CYS A 23 1.46 -8.03 -8.50
C CYS A 23 0.99 -9.37 -7.91
N SER A 24 0.70 -10.37 -8.74
CA SER A 24 0.33 -11.72 -8.29
C SER A 24 1.51 -12.47 -7.70
N THR A 25 2.72 -12.25 -8.24
CA THR A 25 3.95 -12.91 -7.79
C THR A 25 4.42 -12.41 -6.42
N VAL A 26 4.33 -11.10 -6.18
CA VAL A 26 4.90 -10.47 -4.97
C VAL A 26 3.91 -10.34 -3.82
N CYS A 27 2.61 -10.54 -4.06
CA CYS A 27 1.60 -10.38 -3.02
C CYS A 27 1.45 -11.67 -2.19
N PRO A 28 1.83 -11.69 -0.90
CA PRO A 28 1.72 -12.90 -0.09
C PRO A 28 0.27 -13.24 0.29
N HIS A 29 -0.66 -12.29 0.11
CA HIS A 29 -2.09 -12.44 0.39
C HIS A 29 -2.93 -12.76 -0.85
N ALA A 30 -2.30 -12.95 -2.01
CA ALA A 30 -2.98 -13.28 -3.27
C ALA A 30 -4.14 -12.32 -3.64
N VAL A 31 -4.01 -11.02 -3.31
CA VAL A 31 -4.98 -9.97 -3.62
C VAL A 31 -5.21 -9.82 -5.13
N PHE A 32 -4.17 -10.12 -5.93
CA PHE A 32 -4.22 -10.12 -7.38
C PHE A 32 -4.08 -11.53 -7.96
N ALA A 33 -4.78 -11.79 -9.06
CA ALA A 33 -4.64 -12.99 -9.86
C ALA A 33 -4.36 -12.64 -11.34
N PRO A 34 -3.75 -13.55 -12.11
CA PRO A 34 -3.62 -13.39 -13.57
C PRO A 34 -4.99 -13.18 -14.23
N GLY A 35 -5.06 -12.24 -15.17
CA GLY A 35 -6.22 -12.04 -16.04
C GLY A 35 -5.84 -12.05 -17.50
N ASP A 36 -6.83 -11.91 -18.39
CA ASP A 36 -6.59 -12.07 -19.83
C ASP A 36 -5.88 -10.86 -20.44
N LYS A 37 -6.40 -9.65 -20.14
CA LYS A 37 -5.86 -8.37 -20.65
C LYS A 37 -5.20 -7.52 -19.59
N VAL A 38 -5.65 -7.67 -18.34
CA VAL A 38 -5.17 -6.94 -17.15
C VAL A 38 -5.27 -7.87 -15.96
N ALA A 39 -4.49 -7.61 -14.92
CA ALA A 39 -4.58 -8.36 -13.67
C ALA A 39 -6.00 -8.26 -13.06
N LYS A 40 -6.43 -9.31 -12.36
CA LYS A 40 -7.70 -9.34 -11.63
C LYS A 40 -7.44 -9.00 -10.17
N LEU A 41 -8.14 -8.00 -9.65
CA LEU A 41 -8.22 -7.73 -8.21
C LEU A 41 -9.28 -8.66 -7.62
N VAL A 42 -8.88 -9.67 -6.84
CA VAL A 42 -9.75 -10.78 -6.43
C VAL A 42 -10.14 -10.73 -4.95
N ASP A 43 -9.24 -10.26 -4.09
CA ASP A 43 -9.49 -10.16 -2.64
C ASP A 43 -8.84 -8.89 -2.07
N PRO A 44 -9.43 -7.70 -2.34
CA PRO A 44 -8.88 -6.44 -1.88
C PRO A 44 -8.88 -6.31 -0.36
N ILE A 45 -9.79 -6.96 0.36
CA ILE A 45 -9.92 -6.84 1.82
C ILE A 45 -8.73 -7.50 2.52
N SER A 46 -8.13 -8.53 1.94
CA SER A 46 -6.91 -9.15 2.44
C SER A 46 -5.64 -8.32 2.23
N CYS A 47 -5.72 -7.13 1.63
CA CYS A 47 -4.56 -6.25 1.46
C CYS A 47 -4.11 -5.69 2.81
N MET A 48 -2.88 -6.00 3.20
CA MET A 48 -2.23 -5.45 4.39
C MET A 48 -1.39 -4.20 4.12
N GLU A 49 -1.56 -3.57 2.96
CA GLU A 49 -0.90 -2.31 2.58
C GLU A 49 0.65 -2.35 2.60
N CYS A 50 1.25 -3.52 2.37
CA CYS A 50 2.70 -3.70 2.46
C CYS A 50 3.50 -3.01 1.33
N GLY A 51 2.85 -2.50 0.28
CA GLY A 51 3.50 -1.79 -0.83
C GLY A 51 4.23 -2.66 -1.85
N ALA A 52 4.35 -3.98 -1.65
CA ALA A 52 5.14 -4.84 -2.55
C ALA A 52 4.64 -4.81 -4.00
N CYS A 53 3.33 -4.85 -4.23
CA CYS A 53 2.74 -4.78 -5.56
C CYS A 53 2.93 -3.40 -6.23
N GLN A 54 2.83 -2.31 -5.45
CA GLN A 54 3.11 -0.95 -5.92
C GLN A 54 4.56 -0.81 -6.39
N MET A 55 5.52 -1.23 -5.55
CA MET A 55 6.96 -1.13 -5.85
C MET A 55 7.38 -1.95 -7.07
N ASN A 56 6.64 -3.02 -7.38
CA ASN A 56 6.92 -3.92 -8.50
C ASN A 56 5.98 -3.72 -9.69
N CYS A 57 5.23 -2.63 -9.76
CA CYS A 57 4.35 -2.33 -10.89
C CYS A 57 5.04 -1.35 -11.86
N PRO A 58 5.63 -1.81 -12.98
CA PRO A 58 6.33 -0.92 -13.91
C PRO A 58 5.50 0.26 -14.44
N PRO A 59 4.20 0.10 -14.79
CA PRO A 59 3.39 1.23 -15.25
C PRO A 59 2.79 2.07 -14.12
N GLY A 60 3.04 1.76 -12.85
CA GLY A 60 2.46 2.47 -11.72
C GLY A 60 0.93 2.35 -11.63
N ALA A 61 0.39 1.18 -11.97
CA ALA A 61 -1.04 0.91 -11.97
C ALA A 61 -1.62 0.66 -10.57
N ILE A 62 -0.79 0.43 -9.55
CA ILE A 62 -1.21 0.03 -8.20
C ILE A 62 -0.59 0.98 -7.18
N THR A 63 -1.40 1.49 -6.26
CA THR A 63 -0.97 2.35 -5.15
C THR A 63 -1.60 1.90 -3.82
N VAL A 64 -0.85 2.04 -2.73
CA VAL A 64 -1.26 1.84 -1.33
C VAL A 64 -0.51 2.87 -0.47
N GLU A 65 -1.10 3.29 0.64
CA GLU A 65 -0.39 4.05 1.68
C GLU A 65 0.39 3.05 2.55
N SER A 66 1.59 2.68 2.08
CA SER A 66 2.44 1.71 2.78
C SER A 66 3.20 2.36 3.93
N GLY A 67 3.15 1.77 5.12
CA GLY A 67 3.93 2.23 6.25
C GLY A 67 3.42 1.67 7.57
N VAL A 68 4.11 2.01 8.66
CA VAL A 68 3.73 1.64 10.03
C VAL A 68 3.15 2.82 10.81
N GLY A 69 2.85 3.93 10.12
CA GLY A 69 2.25 5.16 10.66
C GLY A 69 2.94 5.64 11.93
N CYS A 70 2.28 5.45 13.08
CA CYS A 70 2.74 5.88 14.40
C CYS A 70 4.12 5.33 14.79
N ALA A 71 4.42 4.07 14.45
CA ALA A 71 5.72 3.49 14.83
C ALA A 71 6.87 4.19 14.10
N TYR A 72 6.67 4.58 12.85
CA TYR A 72 7.66 5.34 12.09
C TYR A 72 7.91 6.71 12.73
N ALA A 73 6.83 7.43 13.10
CA ALA A 73 6.93 8.71 13.78
C ALA A 73 7.71 8.62 15.09
N MET A 74 7.48 7.57 15.90
CA MET A 74 8.22 7.31 17.14
C MET A 74 9.71 7.04 16.89
N PHE A 75 10.03 6.15 15.95
CA PHE A 75 11.43 5.83 15.63
C PHE A 75 12.16 7.05 15.09
N TYR A 76 11.52 7.81 14.20
CA TYR A 76 12.08 9.03 13.65
C TYR A 76 12.33 10.09 14.73
N ALA A 77 11.39 10.31 15.65
CA ALA A 77 11.57 11.22 16.78
C ALA A 77 12.75 10.80 17.67
N ALA A 78 12.87 9.50 17.96
CA ALA A 78 13.98 8.95 18.73
C ALA A 78 15.35 9.16 18.05
N ILE A 79 15.42 9.05 16.72
CA ILE A 79 16.68 9.24 15.96
C ILE A 79 17.03 10.73 15.81
N THR A 80 16.02 11.60 15.65
CA THR A 80 16.23 13.03 15.40
C THR A 80 16.23 13.90 16.65
N GLY A 81 15.90 13.33 17.81
CA GLY A 81 15.84 14.05 19.09
C GLY A 81 14.65 15.00 19.19
N LYS A 82 13.59 14.80 18.41
CA LYS A 82 12.34 15.57 18.53
C LYS A 82 11.60 15.12 19.80
N GLU A 83 11.11 16.08 20.59
CA GLU A 83 10.44 15.81 21.87
C GLU A 83 9.10 15.07 21.70
N GLU A 84 8.38 15.33 20.61
CA GLU A 84 7.08 14.69 20.33
C GLU A 84 7.01 14.10 18.90
N PRO A 85 6.52 12.86 18.76
CA PRO A 85 6.25 12.27 17.46
C PRO A 85 4.97 12.90 16.89
N THR A 86 5.12 13.86 15.98
CA THR A 86 3.97 14.49 15.33
C THR A 86 3.65 13.79 14.01
N CYS A 87 2.39 13.36 13.87
CA CYS A 87 1.79 12.97 12.60
C CYS A 87 1.15 14.18 11.90
N ASP A 88 1.67 15.38 12.16
CA ASP A 88 0.99 16.61 11.79
C ASP A 88 0.93 16.69 10.25
N THR A 89 -0.28 16.71 9.72
CA THR A 89 -0.64 16.63 8.30
C THR A 89 -0.29 17.93 7.53
N GLY A 90 0.77 18.61 7.95
CA GLY A 90 1.17 19.97 7.57
C GLY A 90 2.31 20.03 6.55
N GLY A 91 2.52 18.97 5.75
CA GLY A 91 3.39 19.01 4.58
C GLY A 91 4.63 18.10 4.58
N ASP A 92 4.79 17.20 5.56
CA ASP A 92 5.80 16.14 5.48
C ASP A 92 5.22 14.89 4.80
N PRO A 93 5.92 14.28 3.82
CA PRO A 93 5.41 13.17 3.01
C PRO A 93 5.34 11.82 3.77
N CYS A 94 5.38 11.85 5.10
CA CYS A 94 5.44 10.67 5.97
C CYS A 94 4.12 10.38 6.70
N CYS A 95 3.02 11.01 6.29
CA CYS A 95 1.65 10.69 6.69
C CYS A 95 0.78 10.65 5.43
#